data_AF-A0A2R6XYL3-F1
#
_entry.id   AF-A0A2R6XYL3-F1
#
_cell.length_a   1.000
_cell.length_b   1.000
_cell.length_c   1.000
_cell.angle_alpha   90.00
_cell.angle_beta   90.00
_cell.angle_gamma   90.00
#
_symmetry.space_group_name_H-M   'P 1'
#
loop_
_entity.id
_entity.type
_entity.pdbx_description
1 polymer ?
#
loop_
_entity_poly.entity_id
_entity_poly.type
_entity_poly.pdbx_seq_one_letter_code
_entity_poly.pdbx_strand_id
1 'polypeptide(L)'
;MVKTLSDRNGRPTIPHVVLVEGKNDRNRVLEAVRADVLTTGGEALTESMVQTIRRLHERRGVIVLTDPDGPGGRIRRALTRAIPDLYHAYVPSHAAKRQGKIGIEHANLSVIREALLHPIQGGHPRNEGSPQYALLHHRPADTASPEEEKTTDSMLTWQAFQAMGLVGEDFSRDLRLKVGDMLGIGYGNAKQFYRLLQLFNIDEEKLSHAIKVAR
;
A
#
# COMPACT_ATOMS: atom_id res chain seq x y z
N MET A 1 -10.59 15.66 9.32
CA MET A 1 -9.35 16.20 8.72
C MET A 1 -8.18 15.35 9.21
N VAL A 2 -7.52 14.60 8.31
CA VAL A 2 -6.29 13.86 8.66
C VAL A 2 -5.20 14.91 8.85
N LYS A 3 -4.64 15.07 10.06
CA LYS A 3 -3.50 15.99 10.28
C LYS A 3 -2.32 15.49 9.44
N THR A 4 -1.98 16.21 8.39
CA THR A 4 -0.88 15.82 7.50
C THR A 4 0.38 16.57 7.87
N LEU A 5 1.42 15.85 8.28
CA LEU A 5 2.78 16.40 8.44
C LEU A 5 3.47 16.43 7.08
N SER A 6 4.18 17.51 6.75
CA SER A 6 4.99 17.59 5.53
C SER A 6 6.41 17.05 5.77
N ASP A 7 6.99 16.37 4.79
CA ASP A 7 8.39 15.97 4.84
C ASP A 7 9.35 17.16 4.61
N ARG A 8 10.66 16.91 4.73
CA ARG A 8 11.72 17.91 4.50
C ARG A 8 11.68 18.58 3.12
N ASN A 9 10.98 18.00 2.15
CA ASN A 9 10.81 18.52 0.79
C ASN A 9 9.41 19.11 0.56
N GLY A 10 8.62 19.30 1.62
CA GLY A 10 7.26 19.84 1.55
C GLY A 10 6.21 18.87 1.03
N ARG A 11 6.51 17.58 0.86
CA ARG A 11 5.52 16.58 0.44
C ARG A 11 4.66 16.16 1.64
N PRO A 12 3.34 16.08 1.50
CA PRO A 12 2.49 15.57 2.58
C PRO A 12 2.81 14.11 2.89
N THR A 13 2.76 13.76 4.17
CA THR A 13 2.92 12.39 4.66
C THR A 13 1.57 11.72 4.79
N ILE A 14 1.38 10.62 4.07
CA ILE A 14 0.19 9.77 4.15
C ILE A 14 0.50 8.59 5.07
N PRO A 15 -0.16 8.46 6.24
CA PRO A 15 0.12 7.38 7.19
C PRO A 15 -0.36 6.00 6.68
N HIS A 16 -1.42 6.00 5.86
CA HIS A 16 -1.99 4.82 5.23
C HIS A 16 -1.04 4.23 4.19
N VAL A 17 -1.17 2.92 3.94
CA VAL A 17 -0.48 2.27 2.82
C VAL A 17 -1.24 2.56 1.53
N VAL A 18 -0.56 3.04 0.49
CA VAL A 18 -1.16 3.26 -0.84
C VAL A 18 -1.00 1.99 -1.67
N LEU A 19 -2.10 1.40 -2.11
CA LEU A 19 -2.10 0.26 -3.03
C LEU A 19 -2.21 0.75 -4.48
N VAL A 20 -1.24 0.36 -5.31
CA VAL A 20 -1.20 0.67 -6.75
C VAL A 20 -0.99 -0.61 -7.58
N GLU A 21 -1.16 -0.52 -8.90
CA GLU A 21 -1.02 -1.68 -9.79
C GLU A 21 0.45 -2.00 -10.09
N GLY A 22 1.18 -0.99 -10.57
CA GLY A 22 2.52 -1.14 -11.11
C GLY A 22 3.62 -0.38 -10.38
N LYS A 23 4.85 -0.62 -10.84
CA LYS A 23 6.05 0.06 -10.32
C LYS A 23 6.09 1.55 -10.70
N ASN A 24 5.57 1.89 -11.87
CA ASN A 24 5.57 3.27 -12.36
C ASN A 24 4.58 4.12 -11.55
N ASP A 25 3.38 3.59 -11.26
CA ASP A 25 2.39 4.24 -10.38
C ASP A 25 2.98 4.46 -8.99
N ARG A 26 3.68 3.45 -8.45
CA ARG A 26 4.41 3.59 -7.19
C ARG A 26 5.38 4.76 -7.22
N ASN A 27 6.20 4.86 -8.26
CA ASN A 27 7.18 5.95 -8.35
C ASN A 27 6.46 7.30 -8.41
N ARG A 28 5.38 7.38 -9.18
CA ARG A 28 4.58 8.58 -9.32
C ARG A 28 3.91 9.02 -8.01
N VAL A 29 3.42 8.06 -7.21
CA VAL A 29 2.90 8.32 -5.86
C VAL A 29 3.99 8.88 -4.95
N LEU A 30 5.20 8.29 -4.97
CA LEU A 30 6.32 8.74 -4.13
C LEU A 30 6.88 10.11 -4.53
N GLU A 31 6.70 10.52 -5.78
CA GLU A 31 6.96 11.90 -6.22
C GLU A 31 5.91 12.87 -5.64
N ALA A 32 4.65 12.46 -5.52
CA ALA A 32 3.56 13.31 -5.06
C ALA A 32 3.53 13.48 -3.54
N VAL A 33 3.76 12.39 -2.80
CA VAL A 33 3.56 12.27 -1.35
C VAL A 33 4.64 11.40 -0.69
N ARG A 34 4.84 11.54 0.62
CA ARG A 34 5.57 10.57 1.43
C ARG A 34 4.59 9.51 1.92
N ALA A 35 4.67 8.31 1.39
CA ALA A 35 3.80 7.20 1.78
C ALA A 35 4.52 5.86 1.61
N ASP A 36 4.04 4.85 2.33
CA ASP A 36 4.36 3.48 2.02
C ASP A 36 3.44 2.97 0.91
N VAL A 37 4.01 2.21 -0.04
CA VAL A 37 3.29 1.78 -1.24
C VAL A 37 3.37 0.26 -1.41
N LEU A 38 2.21 -0.37 -1.54
CA LEU A 38 2.05 -1.77 -1.92
C LEU A 38 1.68 -1.84 -3.42
N THR A 39 2.26 -2.78 -4.15
CA THR A 39 1.95 -2.98 -5.59
C THR A 39 1.31 -4.34 -5.80
N THR A 40 0.24 -4.44 -6.61
CA THR A 40 -0.34 -5.74 -7.00
C THR A 40 0.57 -6.53 -7.93
N GLY A 41 1.42 -5.84 -8.71
CA GLY A 41 2.35 -6.47 -9.66
C GLY A 41 1.80 -6.58 -11.08
N GLY A 42 0.65 -5.98 -11.38
CA GLY A 42 0.03 -6.00 -12.72
C GLY A 42 -0.68 -7.32 -13.09
N GLU A 43 -0.76 -8.27 -12.16
CA GLU A 43 -1.45 -9.55 -12.35
C GLU A 43 -2.82 -9.56 -11.63
N ALA A 44 -3.60 -10.61 -11.86
CA ALA A 44 -4.87 -10.83 -11.15
C ALA A 44 -4.63 -10.91 -9.63
N LEU A 45 -5.52 -10.30 -8.84
CA LEU A 45 -5.47 -10.37 -7.39
C LEU A 45 -5.64 -11.81 -6.93
N THR A 46 -4.62 -12.34 -6.25
CA THR A 46 -4.68 -13.64 -5.59
C THR A 46 -5.33 -13.53 -4.22
N GLU A 47 -5.91 -14.63 -3.72
CA GLU A 47 -6.48 -14.66 -2.37
C GLU A 47 -5.46 -14.29 -1.30
N SER A 48 -4.21 -14.76 -1.43
CA SER A 48 -3.13 -14.41 -0.50
C SER A 48 -2.88 -12.90 -0.45
N MET A 49 -2.85 -12.23 -1.60
CA MET A 49 -2.69 -10.78 -1.68
C MET A 49 -3.87 -10.06 -1.01
N VAL A 50 -5.10 -10.52 -1.23
CA VAL A 50 -6.30 -9.96 -0.59
C VAL A 50 -6.21 -10.07 0.93
N GLN A 51 -5.81 -11.22 1.46
CA GLN A 51 -5.63 -11.41 2.91
C GLN A 51 -4.52 -10.52 3.47
N THR A 52 -3.43 -10.33 2.73
CA THR A 52 -2.37 -9.39 3.10
C THR A 52 -2.88 -7.95 3.14
N ILE A 53 -3.66 -7.53 2.14
CA ILE A 53 -4.27 -6.20 2.09
C ILE A 53 -5.23 -6.01 3.27
N ARG A 54 -6.02 -7.02 3.63
CA ARG A 54 -6.92 -6.98 4.78
C ARG A 54 -6.17 -6.71 6.07
N ARG A 55 -5.11 -7.49 6.35
CA ARG A 55 -4.28 -7.31 7.55
C ARG A 55 -3.54 -5.97 7.57
N LEU A 56 -3.11 -5.45 6.42
CA LEU A 56 -2.54 -4.10 6.34
C LEU A 56 -3.59 -3.02 6.61
N HIS A 57 -4.81 -3.19 6.09
CA HIS A 57 -5.91 -2.26 6.29
C HIS A 57 -6.28 -2.18 7.78
N GLU A 58 -6.37 -3.31 8.47
CA GLU A 58 -6.61 -3.38 9.91
C GLU A 58 -5.53 -2.64 10.74
N ARG A 59 -4.26 -2.70 10.33
CA ARG A 59 -3.14 -2.11 11.10
C ARG A 59 -2.87 -0.64 10.80
N ARG A 60 -2.96 -0.24 9.54
CA ARG A 60 -2.52 1.09 9.06
C ARG A 60 -3.53 1.79 8.17
N GLY A 61 -4.58 1.08 7.75
CA GLY A 61 -5.43 1.50 6.65
C GLY A 61 -4.73 1.38 5.29
N VAL A 62 -5.53 1.13 4.27
CA VAL A 62 -5.07 0.99 2.87
C VAL A 62 -5.93 1.89 1.99
N ILE A 63 -5.27 2.71 1.18
CA ILE A 63 -5.89 3.56 0.15
C ILE A 63 -5.61 2.95 -1.23
N VAL A 64 -6.66 2.56 -1.95
CA VAL A 64 -6.58 2.01 -3.30
C VAL A 64 -6.52 3.14 -4.33
N LEU A 65 -5.44 3.17 -5.10
CA LEU A 65 -5.24 4.09 -6.24
C LEU A 65 -4.87 3.27 -7.49
N THR A 66 -5.90 2.82 -8.21
CA THR A 66 -5.80 2.10 -9.49
C THR A 66 -5.97 3.04 -10.68
N ASP A 67 -5.59 2.57 -11.86
CA ASP A 67 -5.82 3.28 -13.11
C ASP A 67 -7.33 3.48 -13.37
N PRO A 68 -7.71 4.59 -14.01
CA PRO A 68 -9.09 4.84 -14.42
C PRO A 68 -9.38 4.13 -15.76
N ASP A 69 -9.11 2.83 -15.81
CA ASP A 69 -9.28 1.97 -16.98
C ASP A 69 -10.00 0.64 -16.64
N GLY A 70 -10.13 -0.24 -17.63
CA GLY A 70 -10.80 -1.53 -17.44
C GLY A 70 -10.11 -2.45 -16.41
N PRO A 71 -8.82 -2.77 -16.58
CA PRO A 71 -8.00 -3.51 -15.60
C PRO A 71 -8.05 -2.95 -14.18
N GLY A 72 -7.76 -1.67 -13.97
CA GLY A 72 -7.80 -1.03 -12.67
C GLY A 72 -9.18 -1.06 -12.03
N GLY A 73 -10.22 -0.88 -12.85
CA GLY A 73 -11.61 -1.07 -12.43
C GLY A 73 -11.92 -2.49 -11.93
N ARG A 74 -11.34 -3.55 -12.55
CA ARG A 74 -11.51 -4.94 -12.09
C ARG A 74 -10.84 -5.17 -10.73
N ILE A 75 -9.60 -4.69 -10.57
CA ILE A 75 -8.85 -4.77 -9.31
C ILE A 75 -9.64 -4.07 -8.20
N ARG A 76 -10.08 -2.83 -8.46
CA ARG A 76 -10.89 -2.06 -7.51
C ARG A 76 -12.16 -2.79 -7.09
N ARG A 77 -12.95 -3.30 -8.02
CA ARG A 77 -14.19 -4.05 -7.71
C ARG A 77 -13.93 -5.32 -6.91
N ALA A 78 -12.87 -6.05 -7.24
CA ALA A 78 -12.50 -7.26 -6.49
C ALA A 78 -12.14 -6.92 -5.04
N LEU A 79 -11.36 -5.86 -4.81
CA LEU A 79 -10.99 -5.40 -3.47
C LEU A 79 -12.19 -4.88 -2.68
N THR A 80 -13.04 -4.04 -3.28
CA THR A 80 -14.25 -3.52 -2.63
C THR A 80 -15.18 -4.65 -2.21
N ARG A 81 -15.29 -5.72 -3.00
CA ARG A 81 -16.09 -6.90 -2.63
C ARG A 81 -15.47 -7.66 -1.46
N ALA A 82 -14.16 -7.81 -1.43
CA ALA A 82 -13.46 -8.60 -0.42
C ALA A 82 -13.23 -7.84 0.90
N ILE A 83 -13.10 -6.52 0.84
CA ILE A 83 -12.78 -5.63 1.97
C ILE A 83 -13.61 -4.34 1.79
N PRO A 84 -14.89 -4.36 2.23
CA PRO A 84 -15.86 -3.30 1.91
C PRO A 84 -15.61 -1.94 2.53
N ASP A 85 -14.66 -1.81 3.46
CA ASP A 85 -14.32 -0.58 4.18
C ASP A 85 -12.98 0.02 3.76
N LEU A 86 -12.36 -0.48 2.68
CA LEU A 86 -11.16 0.11 2.09
C LEU A 86 -11.33 1.58 1.75
N TYR A 87 -10.25 2.34 1.89
CA TYR A 87 -10.18 3.70 1.39
C TYR A 87 -9.89 3.69 -0.11
N HIS A 88 -10.51 4.60 -0.85
CA HIS A 88 -10.39 4.70 -2.30
C HIS A 88 -10.05 6.11 -2.71
N ALA A 89 -8.93 6.26 -3.43
CA ALA A 89 -8.56 7.49 -4.12
C ALA A 89 -8.90 7.36 -5.62
N TYR A 90 -9.28 8.48 -6.22
CA TYR A 90 -9.68 8.55 -7.62
C TYR A 90 -8.96 9.69 -8.31
N VAL A 91 -8.33 9.38 -9.44
CA VAL A 91 -7.77 10.38 -10.36
C VAL A 91 -8.62 10.35 -11.62
N PRO A 92 -9.19 11.48 -12.04
CA PRO A 92 -10.05 11.51 -13.22
C PRO A 92 -9.21 11.25 -14.48
N SER A 93 -9.79 10.53 -15.46
CA SER A 93 -9.05 10.05 -16.64
C SER A 93 -8.40 11.16 -17.45
N HIS A 94 -8.99 12.37 -17.49
CA HIS A 94 -8.41 13.52 -18.18
C HIS A 94 -7.11 14.01 -17.51
N ALA A 95 -7.01 13.87 -16.19
CA ALA A 95 -5.83 14.25 -15.42
C ALA A 95 -4.76 13.15 -15.41
N ALA A 96 -5.12 11.93 -15.79
CA ALA A 96 -4.25 10.76 -15.91
C ALA A 96 -3.79 10.50 -17.36
N LYS A 97 -3.93 11.47 -18.27
CA LYS A 97 -3.60 11.31 -19.69
C LYS A 97 -2.40 12.14 -20.10
N ARG A 98 -1.40 11.49 -20.71
CA ARG A 98 -0.24 12.18 -21.32
C ARG A 98 0.15 11.49 -22.62
N GLN A 99 0.27 12.27 -23.71
CA GLN A 99 0.67 11.76 -25.04
C GLN A 99 -0.16 10.54 -25.51
N GLY A 100 -1.47 10.56 -25.27
CA GLY A 100 -2.38 9.47 -25.68
C GLY A 100 -2.41 8.26 -24.75
N LYS A 101 -1.52 8.14 -23.77
CA LYS A 101 -1.51 7.08 -22.75
C LYS A 101 -2.28 7.53 -21.51
N ILE A 102 -3.03 6.60 -20.90
CA ILE A 102 -3.82 6.82 -19.68
C ILE A 102 -3.22 5.95 -18.57
N GLY A 103 -3.00 6.52 -17.40
CA GLY A 103 -2.56 5.80 -16.21
C GLY A 103 -2.11 6.74 -15.09
N ILE A 104 -2.04 6.24 -13.86
CA ILE A 104 -1.57 6.99 -12.69
C ILE A 104 -0.14 7.48 -12.92
N GLU A 105 0.71 6.69 -13.56
CA GLU A 105 2.07 7.09 -13.98
C GLU A 105 2.13 8.38 -14.81
N HIS A 106 1.03 8.77 -15.46
CA HIS A 106 0.93 9.97 -16.29
C HIS A 106 0.17 11.12 -15.61
N ALA A 107 -0.38 10.88 -14.42
CA ALA A 107 -1.22 11.86 -13.74
C ALA A 107 -0.41 13.02 -13.15
N ASN A 108 -1.02 14.21 -13.06
CA ASN A 108 -0.37 15.35 -12.39
C ASN A 108 -0.15 15.06 -10.88
N LEU A 109 1.02 15.42 -10.35
CA LEU A 109 1.37 15.22 -8.94
C LEU A 109 0.38 15.91 -7.98
N SER A 110 -0.12 17.09 -8.33
CA SER A 110 -1.09 17.80 -7.50
C SER A 110 -2.41 17.03 -7.40
N VAL A 111 -2.84 16.41 -8.50
CA VAL A 111 -4.07 15.61 -8.55
C VAL A 111 -3.92 14.31 -7.77
N ILE A 112 -2.78 13.64 -7.87
CA ILE A 112 -2.48 12.45 -7.04
C ILE A 112 -2.49 12.82 -5.56
N ARG A 113 -1.84 13.93 -5.20
CA ARG A 113 -1.78 14.43 -3.83
C ARG A 113 -3.19 14.68 -3.28
N GLU A 114 -4.01 15.39 -4.03
CA GLU A 114 -5.38 15.70 -3.64
C GLU A 114 -6.22 14.44 -3.45
N ALA A 115 -6.12 13.48 -4.39
CA ALA A 115 -6.82 12.22 -4.31
C ALA A 115 -6.42 11.38 -3.08
N LEU A 116 -5.14 11.42 -2.67
CA LEU A 116 -4.63 10.68 -1.52
C LEU A 116 -4.90 11.37 -0.18
N LEU A 117 -5.09 12.70 -0.16
CA LEU A 117 -5.49 13.45 1.03
C LEU A 117 -6.99 13.32 1.34
N HIS A 118 -7.80 13.08 0.31
CA HIS A 118 -9.26 12.98 0.42
C HIS A 118 -9.80 11.64 -0.10
N PRO A 119 -9.35 10.49 0.44
CA PRO A 119 -9.87 9.20 0.01
C PRO A 119 -11.27 8.95 0.59
N ILE A 120 -12.06 8.14 -0.12
CA ILE A 120 -13.43 7.77 0.27
C ILE A 120 -13.39 6.37 0.89
N GLN A 121 -13.92 6.22 2.10
CA GLN A 121 -14.04 4.92 2.75
C GLN A 121 -15.24 4.13 2.19
N GLY A 122 -15.03 2.84 1.98
CA GLY A 122 -16.05 1.86 1.59
C GLY A 122 -16.66 2.02 0.20
N GLY A 123 -15.88 2.62 -0.70
CA GLY A 123 -16.13 2.88 -2.11
C GLY A 123 -17.48 2.48 -2.72
N HIS A 124 -18.37 3.46 -2.87
CA HIS A 124 -18.89 3.80 -4.20
C HIS A 124 -19.20 5.31 -4.26
N PRO A 125 -18.51 6.12 -5.10
CA PRO A 125 -19.04 7.44 -5.42
C PRO A 125 -20.33 7.23 -6.23
N ARG A 126 -21.48 7.57 -5.65
CA ARG A 126 -22.71 7.70 -6.44
C ARG A 126 -22.54 8.94 -7.31
N ASN A 127 -22.49 8.74 -8.63
CA ASN A 127 -22.40 9.74 -9.69
C ASN A 127 -21.01 10.33 -9.97
N GLU A 128 -20.45 9.91 -11.11
CA GLU A 128 -19.46 10.67 -11.87
C GLU A 128 -20.08 12.03 -12.27
N GLY A 129 -19.78 13.11 -11.53
CA GLY A 129 -20.07 14.48 -12.00
C GLY A 129 -20.73 15.49 -11.06
N SER A 130 -20.77 15.33 -9.73
CA SER A 130 -21.34 16.38 -8.85
C SER A 130 -20.27 17.22 -8.12
N PRO A 131 -20.32 18.57 -8.20
CA PRO A 131 -19.40 19.49 -7.51
C PRO A 131 -19.52 19.56 -5.98
N GLN A 132 -20.33 18.72 -5.32
CA GLN A 132 -20.73 18.87 -3.92
C GLN A 132 -20.08 17.86 -2.94
N TYR A 133 -19.15 17.02 -3.38
CA TYR A 133 -18.59 15.93 -2.58
C TYR A 133 -17.57 16.34 -1.49
N ALA A 134 -17.42 17.63 -1.20
CA ALA A 134 -16.44 18.19 -0.26
C ALA A 134 -16.99 18.48 1.16
N LEU A 135 -18.26 18.20 1.48
CA LEU A 135 -18.92 18.77 2.67
C LEU A 135 -19.58 17.80 3.66
N LEU A 136 -19.47 16.48 3.52
CA LEU A 136 -20.14 15.55 4.43
C LEU A 136 -19.17 14.46 4.91
N HIS A 137 -19.21 14.22 6.23
CA HIS A 137 -18.55 13.16 7.02
C HIS A 137 -17.31 13.57 7.83
N HIS A 138 -17.59 14.26 8.94
CA HIS A 138 -16.80 14.22 10.17
C HIS A 138 -17.39 13.16 11.14
N ARG A 139 -16.55 12.24 11.65
CA ARG A 139 -16.47 11.91 13.09
C ARG A 139 -15.11 11.28 13.41
N PRO A 140 -14.65 11.40 14.67
CA PRO A 140 -13.32 11.00 15.11
C PRO A 140 -13.32 9.57 15.65
N ALA A 141 -12.13 8.97 15.69
CA ALA A 141 -11.76 8.00 16.70
C ALA A 141 -10.31 8.29 17.10
N ASP A 142 -10.18 8.98 18.23
CA ASP A 142 -9.00 8.87 19.07
C ASP A 142 -8.89 7.41 19.52
N THR A 143 -7.76 6.77 19.26
CA THR A 143 -6.93 6.07 20.25
C THR A 143 -5.72 5.47 19.54
N ALA A 144 -4.61 6.17 19.59
CA ALA A 144 -3.29 5.56 19.71
C ALA A 144 -2.41 6.56 20.46
N SER A 145 -2.08 6.19 21.68
CA SER A 145 -1.13 6.83 22.59
C SER A 145 0.25 7.02 21.91
N PRO A 146 1.09 7.93 22.44
CA PRO A 146 2.40 8.20 21.85
C PRO A 146 3.35 7.04 22.18
N GLU A 147 3.56 6.13 21.23
CA GLU A 147 4.58 5.09 21.36
C GLU A 147 5.92 5.61 20.82
N GLU A 148 6.75 5.98 21.78
CA GLU A 148 8.21 5.80 21.86
C GLU A 148 9.00 5.78 20.55
N GLU A 149 9.87 6.77 20.40
CA GLU A 149 11.00 6.76 19.46
C GLU A 149 11.86 5.51 19.71
N LYS A 150 11.66 4.46 18.92
CA LYS A 150 12.63 3.37 18.82
C LYS A 150 13.82 3.83 17.99
N THR A 151 14.98 3.73 18.63
CA THR A 151 16.33 3.94 18.10
C THR A 151 16.53 3.29 16.73
N THR A 152 17.15 4.06 15.83
CA THR A 152 17.41 3.82 14.40
C THR A 152 18.33 2.65 14.03
N ASP A 153 18.43 1.60 14.86
CA ASP A 153 19.49 0.56 14.74
C ASP A 153 18.98 -0.86 14.37
N SER A 154 17.75 -1.01 13.89
CA SER A 154 17.16 -2.32 13.58
C SER A 154 16.37 -2.40 12.27
N MET A 155 16.65 -1.51 11.30
CA MET A 155 16.01 -1.61 9.98
C MET A 155 16.56 -2.79 9.19
N LEU A 156 15.69 -3.76 8.86
CA LEU A 156 16.02 -4.87 7.97
C LEU A 156 16.51 -4.33 6.61
N THR A 157 17.78 -4.60 6.30
CA THR A 157 18.38 -4.19 5.02
C THR A 157 18.16 -5.26 3.94
N TRP A 158 18.22 -4.86 2.67
CA TRP A 158 18.15 -5.81 1.56
C TRP A 158 19.30 -6.83 1.59
N GLN A 159 20.50 -6.40 1.99
CA GLN A 159 21.66 -7.27 2.13
C GLN A 159 21.45 -8.32 3.23
N ALA A 160 20.99 -7.90 4.41
CA ALA A 160 20.65 -8.80 5.51
C ALA A 160 19.56 -9.80 5.08
N PHE A 161 18.51 -9.32 4.43
CA PHE A 161 17.43 -10.15 3.89
C PHE A 161 17.93 -11.23 2.90
N GLN A 162 18.87 -10.89 2.03
CA GLN A 162 19.48 -11.86 1.12
C GLN A 162 20.30 -12.91 1.87
N ALA A 163 21.06 -12.51 2.87
CA ALA A 163 21.90 -13.40 3.68
C ALA A 163 21.08 -14.40 4.53
N MET A 164 19.80 -14.14 4.76
CA MET A 164 18.91 -14.98 5.57
C MET A 164 18.38 -16.23 4.83
N GLY A 165 18.73 -16.43 3.55
CA GLY A 165 18.32 -17.61 2.77
C GLY A 165 16.86 -17.56 2.27
N LEU A 166 16.30 -16.34 2.15
CA LEU A 166 14.97 -16.11 1.59
C LEU A 166 15.02 -15.73 0.09
N VAL A 167 16.19 -15.78 -0.55
CA VAL A 167 16.42 -15.39 -1.95
C VAL A 167 17.38 -16.38 -2.62
N GLY A 168 17.06 -16.81 -3.84
CA GLY A 168 18.01 -17.55 -4.70
C GLY A 168 18.14 -19.05 -4.43
N GLU A 169 17.79 -19.52 -3.23
CA GLU A 169 17.86 -20.94 -2.87
C GLU A 169 16.60 -21.72 -3.27
N ASP A 170 16.73 -23.03 -3.53
CA ASP A 170 15.62 -23.91 -3.89
C ASP A 170 14.51 -23.91 -2.84
N PHE A 171 14.88 -23.91 -1.56
CA PHE A 171 13.95 -23.84 -0.42
C PHE A 171 13.44 -22.43 -0.12
N SER A 172 13.95 -21.39 -0.78
CA SER A 172 13.61 -19.99 -0.45
C SER A 172 12.11 -19.71 -0.62
N ARG A 173 11.46 -20.36 -1.59
CA ARG A 173 10.02 -20.21 -1.83
C ARG A 173 9.21 -20.71 -0.64
N ASP A 174 9.49 -21.94 -0.21
CA ASP A 174 8.73 -22.59 0.85
C ASP A 174 9.02 -21.96 2.21
N LEU A 175 10.25 -21.50 2.42
CA LEU A 175 10.60 -20.74 3.62
C LEU A 175 9.83 -19.42 3.68
N ARG A 176 9.70 -18.67 2.56
CA ARG A 176 8.87 -17.46 2.51
C ARG A 176 7.39 -17.75 2.78
N LEU A 177 6.86 -18.88 2.31
CA LEU A 177 5.48 -19.29 2.59
C LEU A 177 5.29 -19.52 4.10
N LYS A 178 6.10 -20.38 4.72
CA LYS A 178 6.01 -20.70 6.15
C LYS A 178 6.20 -19.47 7.04
N VAL A 179 7.26 -18.68 6.77
CA VAL A 179 7.57 -17.47 7.54
C VAL A 179 6.50 -16.40 7.33
N GLY A 180 5.99 -16.26 6.11
CA GLY A 180 4.93 -15.32 5.77
C GLY A 180 3.63 -15.57 6.51
N ASP A 181 3.23 -16.85 6.59
CA ASP A 181 2.05 -17.29 7.33
C ASP A 181 2.23 -17.11 8.83
N MET A 182 3.39 -17.51 9.38
CA MET A 182 3.71 -17.36 10.80
C MET A 182 3.70 -15.90 11.26
N LEU A 183 4.21 -14.98 10.42
CA LEU A 183 4.24 -13.55 10.72
C LEU A 183 2.90 -12.85 10.41
N GLY A 184 1.92 -13.55 9.81
CA GLY A 184 0.67 -12.95 9.37
C GLY A 184 0.88 -11.84 8.33
N ILE A 185 1.93 -11.93 7.51
CA ILE A 185 2.21 -10.95 6.44
C ILE A 185 1.81 -11.48 5.06
N GLY A 186 1.59 -12.79 4.96
CA GLY A 186 1.27 -13.49 3.72
C GLY A 186 2.48 -13.72 2.83
N TYR A 187 2.23 -14.03 1.56
CA TYR A 187 3.25 -14.46 0.62
C TYR A 187 3.59 -13.41 -0.44
N GLY A 188 4.80 -13.50 -0.98
CA GLY A 188 5.20 -12.82 -2.20
C GLY A 188 6.50 -13.40 -2.77
N ASN A 189 6.85 -13.00 -3.99
CA ASN A 189 8.21 -13.19 -4.49
C ASN A 189 9.23 -12.44 -3.59
N ALA A 190 10.53 -12.73 -3.69
CA ALA A 190 11.53 -12.18 -2.78
C ALA A 190 11.44 -10.64 -2.58
N LYS A 191 11.24 -9.88 -3.67
CA LYS A 191 11.12 -8.42 -3.60
C LYS A 191 9.82 -7.97 -2.93
N GLN A 192 8.70 -8.63 -3.24
CA GLN A 192 7.41 -8.35 -2.60
C GLN A 192 7.44 -8.75 -1.12
N PHE A 193 8.00 -9.90 -0.79
CA PHE A 193 8.09 -10.38 0.59
C PHE A 193 8.93 -9.43 1.45
N TYR A 194 10.08 -8.97 0.94
CA TYR A 194 10.86 -7.91 1.60
C TYR A 194 10.04 -6.62 1.80
N ARG A 195 9.25 -6.20 0.81
CA ARG A 195 8.35 -5.05 0.97
C ARG A 195 7.30 -5.28 2.05
N LEU A 196 6.71 -6.48 2.11
CA LEU A 196 5.72 -6.82 3.14
C LEU A 196 6.35 -6.75 4.53
N LEU A 197 7.57 -7.29 4.71
CA LEU A 197 8.31 -7.18 5.97
C LEU A 197 8.45 -5.70 6.41
N GLN A 198 8.80 -4.81 5.48
CA GLN A 198 8.88 -3.37 5.74
C GLN A 198 7.51 -2.77 6.10
N LEU A 199 6.45 -3.07 5.33
CA LEU A 199 5.11 -2.53 5.56
C LEU A 199 4.52 -2.95 6.92
N PHE A 200 4.85 -4.18 7.36
CA PHE A 200 4.41 -4.73 8.65
C PHE A 200 5.34 -4.38 9.81
N ASN A 201 6.39 -3.59 9.57
CA ASN A 201 7.45 -3.24 10.52
C ASN A 201 8.07 -4.48 11.19
N ILE A 202 8.43 -5.48 10.38
CA ILE A 202 9.17 -6.67 10.84
C ILE A 202 10.67 -6.36 10.78
N ASP A 203 11.31 -6.34 11.94
CA ASP A 203 12.76 -6.17 12.07
C ASP A 203 13.53 -7.48 11.80
N GLU A 204 14.85 -7.35 11.76
CA GLU A 204 15.77 -8.45 11.52
C GLU A 204 15.70 -9.54 12.60
N GLU A 205 15.56 -9.17 13.88
CA GLU A 205 15.48 -10.14 14.97
C GLU A 205 14.22 -11.01 14.87
N LYS A 206 13.07 -10.37 14.66
CA LYS A 206 11.77 -11.05 14.50
C LYS A 206 11.78 -11.95 13.28
N LEU A 207 12.36 -11.50 12.16
CA LEU A 207 12.48 -12.31 10.95
C LEU A 207 13.41 -13.51 11.18
N SER A 208 14.58 -13.29 11.79
CA SER A 208 15.55 -14.34 12.11
C SER A 208 14.94 -15.40 13.02
N HIS A 209 14.18 -14.99 14.04
CA HIS A 209 13.44 -15.90 14.90
C HIS A 209 12.43 -16.74 14.12
N ALA A 210 11.59 -16.12 13.28
CA ALA A 210 10.61 -16.84 12.48
C ALA A 210 11.26 -17.84 11.51
N ILE A 211 12.41 -17.50 10.91
CA ILE A 211 13.18 -18.41 10.06
C ILE A 211 13.68 -19.61 10.85
N LYS A 212 14.20 -19.41 12.07
CA LYS A 212 14.67 -20.51 12.92
C LYS A 212 13.56 -21.48 13.30
N VAL A 213 12.34 -20.99 13.52
CA VAL A 213 11.17 -21.82 13.84
C VAL A 213 10.63 -22.55 12.60
N ALA A 214 10.76 -21.96 11.42
CA ALA A 214 10.24 -22.53 10.17
C ALA A 214 11.15 -23.58 9.50
N ARG A 215 12.41 -23.68 9.95
CA ARG A 215 13.40 -24.67 9.52
C ARG A 215 13.28 -25.94 10.35
#